data_AF-A0A2E5RPA8-F1
#
_entry.id   AF-A0A2E5RPA8-F1
#
_cell.length_a   1.000
_cell.length_b   1.000
_cell.length_c   1.000
_cell.angle_alpha   90.00
_cell.angle_beta   90.00
_cell.angle_gamma   90.00
#
_symmetry.space_group_name_H-M   'P 1'
#
loop_
_entity.id
_entity.type
_entity.pdbx_description
1 polymer ?
#
loop_
_entity_poly.entity_id
_entity_poly.type
_entity_poly.pdbx_seq_one_letter_code
_entity_poly.pdbx_strand_id
1 'polypeptide(L)'
;MLRLYLSNYTSAKKADYFGILASGLCLLHCFATPFVFIVRSCSAACCSESPIWWKTIDYLFIIVSLIAVKQVFKTSKNKLLKSGFAVSWVALFILILNENFAMFSIFKHAVFIPAFLLILLHVYNIKLCKCEKNCC
;
A
#
# COMPACT_ATOMS: atom_id res chain seq x y z
N MET A 1 4.52 -32.95 -3.02
CA MET A 1 3.40 -32.00 -2.91
C MET A 1 3.49 -31.10 -1.66
N LEU A 2 3.68 -31.65 -0.45
CA LEU A 2 3.75 -30.89 0.82
C LEU A 2 4.87 -29.82 0.87
N ARG A 3 6.07 -30.12 0.34
CA ARG A 3 7.20 -29.16 0.26
C ARG A 3 6.90 -27.94 -0.63
N LEU A 4 6.21 -28.14 -1.75
CA LEU A 4 5.81 -27.03 -2.65
C LEU A 4 4.74 -26.16 -1.99
N TYR A 5 3.82 -26.78 -1.24
CA TYR A 5 2.79 -26.07 -0.47
C TYR A 5 3.41 -25.23 0.68
N LEU A 6 4.37 -25.79 1.42
CA LEU A 6 5.10 -25.08 2.47
C LEU A 6 5.97 -23.94 1.92
N SER A 7 6.66 -24.15 0.79
CA SER A 7 7.46 -23.13 0.10
C SER A 7 6.58 -21.94 -0.33
N ASN A 8 5.49 -22.20 -1.06
CA ASN A 8 4.55 -21.15 -1.47
C ASN A 8 3.93 -20.40 -0.29
N TYR A 9 3.65 -21.10 0.82
CA TYR A 9 3.16 -20.47 2.03
C TYR A 9 4.17 -19.50 2.66
N THR A 10 5.44 -19.90 2.77
CA THR A 10 6.47 -19.02 3.37
C THR A 10 6.68 -17.77 2.53
N SER A 11 6.62 -17.88 1.20
CA SER A 11 6.70 -16.75 0.29
C SER A 11 5.48 -15.83 0.38
N ALA A 12 4.28 -16.38 0.54
CA ALA A 12 3.06 -15.59 0.73
C ALA A 12 3.09 -14.77 2.02
N LYS A 13 3.47 -15.37 3.15
CA LYS A 13 3.61 -14.64 4.42
C LYS A 13 4.62 -13.50 4.32
N LYS A 14 5.79 -13.75 3.71
CA LYS A 14 6.80 -12.71 3.49
C LYS A 14 6.22 -11.58 2.65
N ALA A 15 5.54 -11.89 1.56
CA ALA A 15 4.90 -10.89 0.70
C ALA A 15 3.85 -10.06 1.44
N ASP A 16 3.02 -10.66 2.31
CA ASP A 16 2.07 -9.91 3.13
C ASP A 16 2.77 -8.96 4.11
N TYR A 17 3.88 -9.36 4.74
CA TYR A 17 4.67 -8.46 5.58
C TYR A 17 5.27 -7.30 4.78
N PHE A 18 5.81 -7.57 3.59
CA PHE A 18 6.29 -6.51 2.69
C PHE A 18 5.16 -5.58 2.26
N GLY A 19 3.96 -6.11 2.02
CA GLY A 19 2.76 -5.32 1.73
C GLY A 19 2.36 -4.41 2.88
N ILE A 20 2.32 -4.93 4.12
CA ILE A 20 2.04 -4.14 5.33
C ILE A 20 3.07 -3.01 5.48
N LEU A 21 4.36 -3.33 5.33
CA LEU A 21 5.42 -2.34 5.42
C LEU A 21 5.30 -1.28 4.32
N ALA A 22 5.14 -1.68 3.06
CA ALA A 22 5.02 -0.73 1.95
C ALA A 22 3.80 0.20 2.11
N SER A 23 2.64 -0.34 2.46
CA SER A 23 1.43 0.46 2.72
C SER A 23 1.58 1.34 3.97
N GLY A 24 2.24 0.85 5.02
CA GLY A 24 2.51 1.62 6.24
C GLY A 24 3.50 2.76 6.02
N LEU A 25 4.57 2.53 5.24
CA LEU A 25 5.52 3.58 4.85
C LEU A 25 4.85 4.63 3.95
N CYS A 26 3.99 4.22 3.01
CA CYS A 26 3.19 5.16 2.22
C CYS A 26 2.29 6.02 3.12
N LEU A 27 1.61 5.41 4.09
CA LEU A 27 0.77 6.13 5.05
C LEU A 27 1.58 7.14 5.87
N LEU A 28 2.73 6.72 6.42
CA LEU A 28 3.61 7.58 7.20
C LEU A 28 4.22 8.69 6.34
N HIS A 29 4.59 8.40 5.10
CA HIS A 29 5.10 9.37 4.15
C HIS A 29 4.06 10.46 3.85
N CYS A 30 2.83 10.07 3.47
CA CYS A 30 1.74 11.03 3.22
C CYS A 30 1.40 11.86 4.46
N PHE A 31 1.52 11.29 5.66
CA PHE A 31 1.34 12.03 6.91
C PHE A 31 2.48 13.01 7.18
N ALA A 32 3.73 12.63 6.91
CA ALA A 32 4.92 13.45 7.18
C ALA A 32 5.11 14.59 6.17
N THR A 33 4.70 14.41 4.91
CA THR A 33 4.84 15.40 3.83
C THR A 33 4.38 16.81 4.22
N PRO A 34 3.17 17.05 4.77
CA PRO A 34 2.79 18.40 5.19
C PRO A 34 3.76 18.96 6.24
N PHE A 35 4.15 18.18 7.26
CA PHE A 35 5.05 18.68 8.31
C PHE A 35 6.45 19.02 7.79
N VAL A 36 7.00 18.22 6.88
CA VAL A 36 8.33 18.43 6.30
C VAL A 36 8.37 19.68 5.43
N PHE A 37 7.30 19.96 4.68
CA PHE A 37 7.25 21.10 3.74
C PHE A 37 6.57 22.36 4.28
N ILE A 38 5.90 22.30 5.43
CA ILE A 38 5.41 23.48 6.19
C ILE A 38 6.58 24.31 6.74
N VAL A 39 7.72 23.70 7.07
CA VAL A 39 8.88 24.42 7.65
C VAL A 39 9.63 25.26 6.61
N ARG A 40 9.51 24.93 5.32
CA ARG A 40 10.16 25.65 4.20
C ARG A 40 9.37 26.90 3.74
N SER A 41 8.24 27.23 4.37
CA SER A 41 7.24 28.16 3.83
C SER A 41 7.50 29.66 4.08
N CYS A 42 8.65 30.10 4.61
CA CYS A 42 8.84 31.52 4.95
C CYS A 42 10.15 32.16 4.45
N SER A 43 10.65 31.80 3.27
CA SER A 43 11.65 32.60 2.58
C SER A 43 11.46 32.58 1.06
N ALA A 44 10.94 33.71 0.56
CA ALA A 44 10.98 34.23 -0.81
C ALA A 44 10.44 33.34 -1.96
N ALA A 45 9.29 33.77 -2.50
CA ALA A 45 8.66 33.33 -3.76
C ALA A 45 7.93 31.96 -3.76
N CYS A 46 6.69 31.99 -3.28
CA CYS A 46 5.52 31.18 -3.68
C CYS A 46 5.63 29.64 -3.71
N CYS A 47 4.94 29.02 -2.74
CA CYS A 47 4.32 27.69 -2.80
C CYS A 47 5.18 26.57 -3.41
N SER A 48 6.18 26.10 -2.65
CA SER A 48 6.99 24.95 -3.06
C SER A 48 6.15 23.68 -3.08
N GLU A 49 5.82 23.19 -4.27
CA GLU A 49 5.44 21.79 -4.47
C GLU A 49 6.55 20.86 -3.96
N SER A 50 6.17 19.67 -3.49
CA SER A 50 7.13 18.67 -3.03
C SER A 50 8.15 18.35 -4.15
N PRO A 51 9.46 18.34 -3.87
CA PRO A 51 10.49 18.08 -4.86
C PRO A 51 10.31 16.71 -5.51
N ILE A 52 10.67 16.59 -6.79
CA ILE A 52 10.45 15.38 -7.61
C ILE A 52 10.91 14.09 -6.90
N TRP A 53 12.08 14.10 -6.24
CA TRP A 53 12.61 12.90 -5.60
C TRP A 53 11.74 12.40 -4.43
N TRP A 54 11.04 13.30 -3.74
CA TRP A 54 10.11 12.95 -2.67
C TRP A 54 8.86 12.27 -3.24
N LYS A 55 8.31 12.80 -4.35
CA LYS A 55 7.19 12.17 -5.06
C LYS A 55 7.55 10.79 -5.66
N THR A 56 8.81 10.57 -6.05
CA THR A 56 9.28 9.26 -6.55
C THR A 56 9.11 8.13 -5.52
N ILE A 57 9.17 8.46 -4.22
CA ILE A 57 9.03 7.47 -3.15
C ILE A 57 7.63 6.83 -3.17
N ASP A 58 6.58 7.61 -3.47
CA ASP A 58 5.21 7.09 -3.56
C ASP A 58 5.06 6.04 -4.67
N TYR A 59 5.70 6.27 -5.82
CA TYR A 59 5.70 5.30 -6.92
C TYR A 59 6.42 4.00 -6.54
N LEU A 60 7.50 4.08 -5.75
CA LEU A 60 8.18 2.89 -5.24
C LEU A 60 7.24 2.07 -4.33
N PHE A 61 6.50 2.73 -3.42
CA PHE A 61 5.54 2.04 -2.56
C PHE A 61 4.39 1.39 -3.34
N ILE A 62 3.89 2.03 -4.40
CA ILE A 62 2.91 1.43 -5.32
C ILE A 62 3.46 0.15 -5.97
N ILE A 63 4.70 0.18 -6.47
CA ILE A 63 5.28 -0.98 -7.16
C ILE A 63 5.48 -2.14 -6.18
N VAL A 64 5.99 -1.88 -4.98
CA VAL A 64 6.21 -2.92 -3.96
C VAL A 64 4.87 -3.51 -3.49
N SER A 65 3.87 -2.66 -3.25
CA SER A 65 2.52 -3.14 -2.87
C SER A 65 1.87 -3.96 -3.98
N LEU A 66 2.09 -3.64 -5.26
CA LEU A 66 1.58 -4.44 -6.38
C LEU A 66 2.15 -5.87 -6.38
N ILE A 67 3.45 -6.02 -6.07
CA ILE A 67 4.08 -7.33 -5.99
C ILE A 67 3.45 -8.15 -4.85
N ALA A 68 3.22 -7.51 -3.69
CA ALA A 68 2.55 -8.15 -2.55
C ALA A 68 1.12 -8.58 -2.90
N VAL A 69 0.33 -7.72 -3.54
CA VAL A 69 -1.03 -8.03 -4.00
C VAL A 69 -1.03 -9.18 -5.00
N LYS A 70 -0.14 -9.18 -6.00
CA LYS A 70 -0.04 -10.27 -6.98
C LYS A 70 0.23 -11.62 -6.32
N GLN A 71 0.97 -11.65 -5.21
CA GLN A 71 1.19 -12.88 -4.45
C GLN A 71 -0.10 -13.36 -3.79
N VAL A 72 -0.93 -12.47 -3.23
CA VAL A 72 -2.24 -12.82 -2.65
C VAL A 72 -3.17 -13.43 -3.71
N PHE A 73 -3.16 -12.91 -4.94
CA PHE A 73 -3.94 -13.47 -6.04
C PHE A 73 -3.57 -14.91 -6.37
N LYS A 74 -2.29 -15.27 -6.21
CA LYS A 74 -1.79 -16.64 -6.44
C LYS A 74 -2.08 -17.59 -5.28
N THR A 75 -2.03 -17.11 -4.04
CA THR A 75 -2.09 -17.97 -2.85
C THR A 75 -3.49 -18.06 -2.22
N SER A 76 -4.27 -16.97 -2.25
CA SER A 76 -5.59 -16.97 -1.61
C SER A 76 -6.65 -17.67 -2.46
N LYS A 77 -7.58 -18.39 -1.83
CA LYS A 77 -8.75 -18.98 -2.50
C LYS A 77 -10.00 -18.09 -2.39
N ASN A 78 -10.01 -17.12 -1.48
CA ASN A 78 -11.18 -16.29 -1.22
C ASN A 78 -11.29 -15.17 -2.29
N LYS A 79 -12.35 -15.22 -3.11
CA LYS A 79 -12.61 -14.22 -4.16
C LYS A 79 -12.88 -12.82 -3.61
N LEU A 80 -13.55 -12.71 -2.45
CA LEU A 80 -13.83 -11.43 -1.81
C LEU A 80 -12.54 -10.75 -1.35
N LEU A 81 -11.60 -11.54 -0.80
CA LEU A 81 -10.31 -11.02 -0.37
C LEU A 81 -9.51 -10.46 -1.55
N LYS A 82 -9.45 -11.21 -2.66
CA LYS A 82 -8.80 -10.75 -3.90
C LYS A 82 -9.41 -9.47 -4.43
N SER A 83 -10.75 -9.39 -4.45
CA SER A 83 -11.46 -8.19 -4.88
C SER A 83 -11.13 -7.00 -3.97
N GLY A 84 -11.12 -7.18 -2.65
CA GLY A 84 -10.73 -6.15 -1.68
C GLY A 84 -9.33 -5.61 -1.91
N PHE A 85 -8.35 -6.48 -2.16
CA PHE A 85 -6.99 -6.06 -2.52
C PHE A 85 -6.93 -5.31 -3.83
N ALA A 86 -7.65 -5.78 -4.86
CA ALA A 86 -7.69 -5.12 -6.17
C ALA A 86 -8.24 -3.70 -6.07
N VAL A 87 -9.41 -3.56 -5.44
CA VAL A 87 -10.10 -2.27 -5.30
C VAL A 87 -9.26 -1.31 -4.48
N SER A 88 -8.71 -1.76 -3.35
CA SER A 88 -7.88 -0.91 -2.48
C SER A 88 -6.59 -0.47 -3.19
N TRP A 89 -5.94 -1.37 -3.92
CA TRP A 89 -4.72 -1.04 -4.65
C TRP A 89 -4.98 -0.09 -5.82
N VAL A 90 -6.04 -0.32 -6.61
CA VAL A 90 -6.44 0.58 -7.70
C VAL A 90 -6.83 1.95 -7.17
N ALA A 91 -7.58 2.02 -6.07
CA ALA A 91 -7.92 3.28 -5.42
C ALA A 91 -6.67 4.04 -4.95
N LEU A 92 -5.71 3.37 -4.31
CA LEU A 92 -4.45 3.97 -3.89
C LEU A 92 -3.65 4.51 -5.09
N PHE A 93 -3.55 3.73 -6.16
CA PHE A 93 -2.86 4.14 -7.39
C PHE A 93 -3.49 5.39 -8.01
N ILE A 94 -4.81 5.42 -8.17
CA ILE A 94 -5.53 6.57 -8.74
C ILE A 94 -5.34 7.81 -7.88
N LEU A 95 -5.42 7.69 -6.55
CA LEU A 95 -5.30 8.85 -5.66
C LEU A 95 -3.88 9.42 -5.65
N ILE A 96 -2.85 8.58 -5.64
CA ILE A 96 -1.45 9.04 -5.73
C ILE A 96 -1.18 9.70 -7.09
N LEU A 97 -1.67 9.13 -8.19
CA LEU A 97 -1.56 9.79 -9.50
C LEU A 97 -2.28 11.14 -9.50
N ASN A 98 -3.48 11.20 -8.93
CA ASN A 98 -4.24 12.45 -8.85
C ASN A 98 -3.49 13.52 -8.04
N GLU A 99 -2.83 13.15 -6.93
CA GLU A 99 -2.01 14.07 -6.14
C GLU A 99 -0.75 14.54 -6.90
N ASN A 100 -0.19 13.67 -7.75
CA ASN A 100 0.98 14.01 -8.55
C ASN A 100 0.67 14.95 -9.71
N PHE A 101 -0.45 14.73 -10.42
CA PHE A 101 -0.84 15.47 -11.61
C PHE A 101 -1.87 16.59 -11.34
N ALA A 102 -2.39 16.69 -10.11
CA ALA A 102 -3.41 17.65 -9.69
C ALA A 102 -4.66 17.69 -10.60
N MET A 103 -5.02 16.58 -11.26
CA MET A 103 -6.11 16.55 -12.24
C MET A 103 -7.48 16.87 -11.62
N PHE A 104 -7.70 16.46 -10.37
CA PHE A 104 -8.94 16.68 -9.63
C PHE A 104 -8.66 17.21 -8.21
N SER A 105 -9.48 18.16 -7.75
CA SER A 105 -9.46 18.65 -6.36
C SER A 105 -10.09 17.62 -5.43
N ILE A 106 -9.37 16.52 -5.20
CA ILE A 106 -9.74 15.46 -4.25
C ILE A 106 -9.17 15.81 -2.88
N PHE A 107 -9.85 15.40 -1.81
CA PHE A 107 -9.35 15.50 -0.44
C PHE A 107 -7.91 14.98 -0.35
N LYS A 108 -6.98 15.84 0.08
CA LYS A 108 -5.55 15.51 0.28
C LYS A 108 -5.30 14.29 1.20
N HIS A 109 -6.31 13.90 1.96
CA HIS A 109 -6.25 12.81 2.93
C HIS A 109 -6.92 11.53 2.43
N ALA A 110 -7.43 11.51 1.19
CA ALA A 110 -8.11 10.36 0.63
C ALA A 110 -7.19 9.13 0.53
N VAL A 111 -5.87 9.32 0.32
CA VAL A 111 -4.86 8.24 0.19
C VAL A 111 -4.77 7.40 1.47
N PHE A 112 -5.07 7.96 2.64
CA PHE A 112 -5.05 7.23 3.91
C PHE A 112 -6.05 6.07 3.94
N ILE A 113 -7.21 6.23 3.30
CA ILE A 113 -8.28 5.22 3.31
C ILE A 113 -7.81 3.92 2.64
N PRO A 114 -7.40 3.90 1.36
CA PRO A 114 -6.95 2.67 0.73
C PRO A 114 -5.61 2.17 1.28
N ALA A 115 -4.71 3.05 1.74
CA ALA A 115 -3.46 2.63 2.38
C ALA A 115 -3.71 1.83 3.66
N PHE A 116 -4.59 2.34 4.53
CA PHE A 116 -4.99 1.64 5.75
C PHE A 116 -5.76 0.35 5.43
N LEU A 117 -6.64 0.37 4.43
CA LEU A 117 -7.41 -0.79 4.02
C LEU A 117 -6.49 -1.92 3.50
N LEU A 118 -5.45 -1.61 2.73
CA LEU A 118 -4.44 -2.59 2.30
C LEU A 118 -3.68 -3.21 3.48
N ILE A 119 -3.31 -2.42 4.49
CA ILE A 119 -2.67 -2.94 5.71
C ILE A 119 -3.61 -3.95 6.39
N LEU A 120 -4.88 -3.56 6.61
CA LEU A 120 -5.87 -4.43 7.23
C LEU A 120 -6.09 -5.72 6.43
N LEU A 121 -6.16 -5.62 5.10
CA LEU A 121 -6.33 -6.76 4.21
C LEU A 121 -5.14 -7.72 4.29
N HIS A 122 -3.89 -7.23 4.35
CA HIS A 122 -2.71 -8.08 4.53
C HIS A 122 -2.69 -8.75 5.91
N VAL A 123 -3.02 -8.01 6.98
CA VAL A 123 -3.16 -8.59 8.33
C VAL A 123 -4.25 -9.66 8.36
N TYR A 124 -5.37 -9.42 7.69
CA TYR A 124 -6.47 -10.37 7.59
C TYR A 124 -6.10 -11.61 6.76
N ASN A 125 -5.37 -11.46 5.66
CA ASN A 125 -4.86 -12.59 4.86
C ASN A 125 -3.90 -13.47 5.69
N ILE A 126 -3.00 -12.87 6.47
CA ILE A 126 -2.11 -13.61 7.38
C ILE A 126 -2.92 -14.39 8.43
N LYS A 127 -3.96 -13.78 9.02
CA LYS A 127 -4.85 -14.45 9.99
C LYS A 127 -5.59 -15.62 9.36
N LEU A 128 -6.19 -15.43 8.19
CA LEU A 128 -6.85 -16.50 7.43
C LEU A 128 -5.90 -17.65 7.12
N CYS A 129 -4.67 -17.36 6.67
CA CYS A 129 -3.65 -18.37 6.41
C CYS A 129 -3.14 -19.07 7.69
N LYS A 130 -3.25 -18.43 8.85
CA LYS A 130 -2.94 -19.06 10.15
C LYS A 130 -4.07 -20.00 10.55
N CYS A 131 -5.33 -19.63 10.30
CA CYS A 131 -6.49 -20.50 10.47
C CYS A 131 -6.40 -21.73 9.54
N GLU A 132 -6.10 -21.59 8.25
CA GLU A 132 -6.01 -22.77 7.34
C GLU A 132 -4.92 -23.78 7.77
N LYS A 133 -3.87 -23.33 8.49
CA LYS A 133 -2.83 -24.20 9.04
C LYS A 133 -3.08 -24.73 10.46
N ASN A 134 -3.83 -23.99 11.26
CA ASN A 134 -4.12 -24.33 12.67
C ASN A 134 -5.57 -24.83 12.87
N CYS A 135 -6.39 -24.85 11.83
CA CYS A 135 -7.64 -25.60 11.81
C CYS A 135 -7.29 -27.08 11.67
N CYS A 136 -7.07 -27.72 12.83
CA CYS A 136 -7.44 -29.11 13.01
C CYS A 136 -8.97 -29.23 13.03
#